data_AF-A0A2V6HKV3-F1
#
_entry.id   AF-A0A2V6HKV3-F1
#
_cell.length_a   1.000
_cell.length_b   1.000
_cell.length_c   1.000
_cell.angle_alpha   90.00
_cell.angle_beta   90.00
_cell.angle_gamma   90.00
#
_symmetry.space_group_name_H-M   'P 1'
#
loop_
_entity.id
_entity.type
_entity.pdbx_description
1 polymer ?
#
loop_
_entity_poly.entity_id
_entity_poly.type
_entity_poly.pdbx_seq_one_letter_code
_entity_poly.pdbx_strand_id
1 'polypeptide(L)'
;MWLYTAPPIKQLKDKYSFEPSKQWLEHLQKSSVRFNSGGSGSFVSATGLCITNHHVGADALQKASSEQHNYLKDGFYAKSQAEEIKCADLELNVLISIEDVTARVNGAVKPAMSPDAASKARDGAIAAIEKESKDKTGLRSDVVTLYQGGVYHLYRYKRYDDVRIVFAPEQQMAFYGGDPDNFEYPRFDLDICIFRVYENGQPAKIDNYLRWNSQGPSDGELTFVSGSPGRTDRQLTADELADRRDHEVPKWLQMFNRREILVNSWSQRSFENARRGRDDLFGDQNNRKRYDGYVAALFDPEIWKLIEGRDKKLRDAITPKFIAGRPVTAAYDAIKKAQAEEEKIAARYDYLEQERPITVGYRGPRAFFGTLFKYARLLTRAIDERAKPNGERMATFRDSAKDSLELTLFSTEPVYDDYEILRLTDSLTDFAEKFGANDPMVKQVLNGKSPRARAVELVTGTNLKDVDLRKKLYAGNAAGLQAAHDPMLDVARLIDKPAREARKIHETQEEIKKQAYAEIAQARFAVEGTGSYPDATFTLRLSYG
;
A
#
# COMPACT_ATOMS: atom_id res chain seq x y z
N MET A 1 -3.84 -10.93 14.37
CA MET A 1 -3.25 -10.98 13.01
C MET A 1 -1.89 -11.67 13.07
N TRP A 2 -1.92 -12.97 13.32
CA TRP A 2 -0.79 -13.83 13.66
C TRP A 2 0.09 -14.13 12.46
N LEU A 3 1.38 -14.39 12.71
CA LEU A 3 2.32 -14.85 11.70
C LEU A 3 2.12 -16.35 11.46
N TYR A 4 2.31 -16.79 10.22
CA TYR A 4 2.34 -18.22 9.90
C TYR A 4 3.52 -18.96 10.54
N THR A 5 4.61 -18.26 10.84
CA THR A 5 5.76 -18.82 11.58
C THR A 5 5.55 -18.89 13.09
N ALA A 6 4.51 -18.22 13.61
CA ALA A 6 4.18 -18.18 15.03
C ALA A 6 2.64 -18.17 15.24
N PRO A 7 1.94 -19.25 14.83
CA PRO A 7 0.51 -19.36 15.05
C PRO A 7 0.21 -19.51 16.56
N PRO A 8 -0.97 -19.07 17.02
CA PRO A 8 -1.34 -19.07 18.44
C PRO A 8 -1.82 -20.44 18.91
N ILE A 9 -0.97 -21.47 18.76
CA ILE A 9 -1.31 -22.88 18.99
C ILE A 9 -1.97 -23.11 20.35
N LYS A 10 -1.36 -22.56 21.41
CA LYS A 10 -1.90 -22.71 22.77
C LYS A 10 -3.33 -22.16 22.88
N GLN A 11 -3.60 -20.97 22.33
CA GLN A 11 -4.93 -20.36 22.42
C GLN A 11 -5.97 -21.15 21.61
N LEU A 12 -5.58 -21.64 20.43
CA LEU A 12 -6.45 -22.48 19.59
C LEU A 12 -6.80 -23.80 20.29
N LYS A 13 -5.81 -24.41 20.94
CA LYS A 13 -5.99 -25.65 21.69
C LYS A 13 -6.87 -25.45 22.92
N ASP A 14 -6.56 -24.44 23.74
CA ASP A 14 -7.25 -24.19 25.00
C ASP A 14 -8.71 -23.75 24.78
N LYS A 15 -8.99 -22.94 23.75
CA LYS A 15 -10.33 -22.38 23.51
C LYS A 15 -11.20 -23.22 22.57
N TYR A 16 -10.60 -23.89 21.59
CA TYR A 16 -11.35 -24.58 20.53
C TYR A 16 -10.94 -26.05 20.35
N SER A 17 -10.05 -26.60 21.19
CA SER A 17 -9.52 -27.95 21.03
C SER A 17 -8.92 -28.22 19.65
N PHE A 18 -8.42 -27.17 18.99
CA PHE A 18 -7.86 -27.24 17.65
C PHE A 18 -6.36 -26.95 17.66
N GLU A 19 -5.59 -27.82 17.03
CA GLU A 19 -4.15 -27.65 16.86
C GLU A 19 -3.81 -27.75 15.36
N PRO A 20 -3.50 -26.63 14.68
CA PRO A 20 -3.22 -26.67 13.25
C PRO A 20 -1.91 -27.41 12.98
N SER A 21 -1.99 -28.44 12.14
CA SER A 21 -0.80 -29.15 11.67
C SER A 21 0.04 -28.27 10.73
N LYS A 22 1.32 -28.62 10.56
CA LYS A 22 2.18 -27.95 9.56
C LYS A 22 1.60 -28.01 8.15
N GLN A 23 1.03 -29.17 7.77
CA GLN A 23 0.40 -29.37 6.47
C GLN A 23 -0.86 -28.49 6.31
N TRP A 24 -1.66 -28.34 7.36
CA TRP A 24 -2.84 -27.47 7.35
C TRP A 24 -2.44 -26.00 7.15
N LEU A 25 -1.42 -25.53 7.89
CA LEU A 25 -0.89 -24.17 7.74
C LEU A 25 -0.31 -23.94 6.35
N GLU A 26 0.47 -24.89 5.83
CA GLU A 26 1.05 -24.80 4.50
C GLU A 26 -0.03 -24.76 3.42
N HIS A 27 -1.05 -25.60 3.53
CA HIS A 27 -2.18 -25.62 2.62
C HIS A 27 -2.87 -24.25 2.58
N LEU A 28 -3.29 -23.74 3.75
CA LEU A 28 -3.96 -22.43 3.83
C LEU A 28 -3.04 -21.30 3.35
N GLN A 29 -1.75 -21.32 3.71
CA GLN A 29 -0.76 -20.35 3.26
C GLN A 29 -0.67 -20.29 1.73
N LYS A 30 -0.53 -21.44 1.08
CA LYS A 30 -0.34 -21.56 -0.38
C LYS A 30 -1.65 -21.43 -1.17
N SER A 31 -2.80 -21.60 -0.52
CA SER A 31 -4.11 -21.26 -1.10
C SER A 31 -4.45 -19.78 -0.99
N SER A 32 -3.79 -19.02 -0.10
CA SER A 32 -4.07 -17.60 0.09
C SER A 32 -3.33 -16.74 -0.93
N VAL A 33 -4.04 -15.78 -1.51
CA VAL A 33 -3.55 -14.93 -2.60
C VAL A 33 -3.60 -13.47 -2.18
N ARG A 34 -2.50 -12.74 -2.37
CA ARG A 34 -2.46 -11.28 -2.24
C ARG A 34 -2.76 -10.64 -3.58
N PHE A 35 -3.80 -9.80 -3.63
CA PHE A 35 -4.09 -8.91 -4.75
C PHE A 35 -3.31 -7.64 -4.55
N ASN A 36 -2.29 -7.38 -5.38
CA ASN A 36 -1.44 -6.20 -5.18
C ASN A 36 -2.13 -4.87 -5.50
N SER A 37 -3.29 -4.91 -6.18
CA SER A 37 -4.21 -3.77 -6.29
C SER A 37 -4.83 -3.35 -4.95
N GLY A 38 -4.72 -4.17 -3.89
CA GLY A 38 -5.24 -3.89 -2.57
C GLY A 38 -6.34 -4.86 -2.16
N GLY A 39 -5.97 -6.05 -1.71
CA GLY A 39 -6.93 -7.03 -1.20
C GLY A 39 -6.33 -8.40 -0.97
N SER A 40 -7.18 -9.33 -0.57
CA SER A 40 -6.84 -10.75 -0.40
C SER A 40 -7.86 -11.60 -1.13
N GLY A 41 -7.43 -12.76 -1.61
CA GLY A 41 -8.28 -13.78 -2.18
C GLY A 41 -7.75 -15.17 -1.88
N SER A 42 -8.32 -16.18 -2.53
CA SER A 42 -7.85 -17.55 -2.40
C SER A 42 -8.03 -18.34 -3.69
N PHE A 43 -7.14 -19.30 -3.94
CA PHE A 43 -7.37 -20.29 -4.98
C PHE A 43 -8.50 -21.22 -4.57
N VAL A 44 -9.41 -21.48 -5.52
CA VAL A 44 -10.59 -22.34 -5.35
C VAL A 44 -10.65 -23.45 -6.40
N SER A 45 -9.63 -23.59 -7.25
CA SER A 45 -9.48 -24.73 -8.16
C SER A 45 -8.02 -25.07 -8.44
N ALA A 46 -7.79 -26.29 -8.92
CA ALA A 46 -6.50 -26.74 -9.41
C ALA A 46 -6.05 -26.09 -10.74
N THR A 47 -6.96 -25.34 -11.39
CA THR A 47 -6.78 -24.70 -12.69
C THR A 47 -6.70 -23.17 -12.57
N GLY A 48 -6.21 -22.68 -11.43
CA GLY A 48 -5.90 -21.27 -11.23
C GLY A 48 -7.07 -20.37 -10.93
N LEU A 49 -8.30 -20.87 -10.67
CA LEU A 49 -9.40 -20.00 -10.23
C LEU A 49 -9.08 -19.40 -8.87
N CYS A 50 -9.23 -18.09 -8.77
CA CYS A 50 -9.03 -17.31 -7.56
C CYS A 50 -10.29 -16.49 -7.26
N ILE A 51 -10.81 -16.58 -6.05
CA ILE A 51 -11.93 -15.77 -5.57
C ILE A 51 -11.41 -14.60 -4.71
N THR A 52 -12.04 -13.44 -4.83
CA THR A 52 -11.80 -12.23 -4.03
C THR A 52 -13.11 -11.44 -3.90
N ASN A 53 -13.08 -10.27 -3.27
CA ASN A 53 -14.23 -9.36 -3.25
C ASN A 53 -14.39 -8.61 -4.59
N HIS A 54 -15.61 -8.22 -4.92
CA HIS A 54 -15.90 -7.37 -6.06
C HIS A 54 -15.20 -6.02 -5.97
N HIS A 55 -15.20 -5.38 -4.80
CA HIS A 55 -14.49 -4.10 -4.64
C HIS A 55 -12.96 -4.21 -4.82
N VAL A 56 -12.37 -5.40 -4.59
CA VAL A 56 -10.94 -5.66 -4.88
C VAL A 56 -10.72 -5.83 -6.40
N GLY A 57 -11.70 -6.38 -7.10
CA GLY A 57 -11.69 -6.53 -8.56
C GLY A 57 -12.21 -5.31 -9.33
N ALA A 58 -12.74 -4.30 -8.65
CA ALA A 58 -13.42 -3.15 -9.27
C ALA A 58 -12.51 -2.39 -10.24
N ASP A 59 -11.25 -2.14 -9.85
CA ASP A 59 -10.23 -1.49 -10.70
C ASP A 59 -10.00 -2.28 -12.00
N ALA A 60 -9.91 -3.61 -11.91
CA ALA A 60 -9.75 -4.46 -13.10
C ALA A 60 -10.99 -4.42 -14.01
N LEU A 61 -12.20 -4.45 -13.42
CA LEU A 61 -13.46 -4.33 -14.16
C LEU A 61 -13.60 -2.96 -14.84
N GLN A 62 -13.23 -1.89 -14.14
CA GLN A 62 -13.26 -0.53 -14.67
C GLN A 62 -12.28 -0.37 -15.84
N LYS A 63 -11.05 -0.86 -15.70
CA LYS A 63 -10.03 -0.84 -16.77
C LYS A 63 -10.40 -1.70 -17.98
N ALA A 64 -11.13 -2.80 -17.76
CA ALA A 64 -11.64 -3.65 -18.83
C ALA A 64 -12.86 -3.04 -19.55
N SER A 65 -13.56 -2.09 -18.92
CA SER A 65 -14.77 -1.48 -19.45
C SER A 65 -14.49 -0.49 -20.59
N SER A 66 -15.48 -0.30 -21.46
CA SER A 66 -15.49 0.67 -22.55
C SER A 66 -16.76 1.52 -22.53
N GLU A 67 -16.93 2.40 -23.52
CA GLU A 67 -18.18 3.13 -23.72
C GLU A 67 -19.36 2.20 -24.05
N GLN A 68 -19.08 1.01 -24.62
CA GLN A 68 -20.09 0.03 -25.02
C GLN A 68 -20.40 -0.99 -23.93
N HIS A 69 -19.41 -1.31 -23.07
CA HIS A 69 -19.54 -2.32 -22.03
C HIS A 69 -19.00 -1.82 -20.70
N ASN A 70 -19.87 -1.67 -19.70
CA ASN A 70 -19.49 -1.29 -18.34
C ASN A 70 -19.51 -2.53 -17.43
N TYR A 71 -18.45 -3.32 -17.46
CA TYR A 71 -18.35 -4.57 -16.68
C TYR A 71 -18.40 -4.36 -15.17
N LEU A 72 -18.01 -3.17 -14.70
CA LEU A 72 -18.16 -2.83 -13.29
C LEU A 72 -19.65 -2.73 -12.92
N LYS A 73 -20.45 -2.05 -13.74
CA LYS A 73 -21.89 -1.86 -13.50
C LYS A 73 -22.70 -3.12 -13.80
N ASP A 74 -22.51 -3.67 -15.00
CA ASP A 74 -23.36 -4.67 -15.62
C ASP A 74 -22.88 -6.11 -15.33
N GLY A 75 -21.77 -6.27 -14.59
CA GLY A 75 -21.16 -7.55 -14.30
C GLY A 75 -20.43 -8.17 -15.49
N PHE A 76 -19.86 -9.35 -15.28
CA PHE A 76 -19.16 -10.11 -16.30
C PHE A 76 -19.21 -11.61 -16.02
N TYR A 77 -19.31 -12.43 -17.07
CA TYR A 77 -19.22 -13.88 -16.97
C TYR A 77 -18.62 -14.48 -18.25
N ALA A 78 -17.45 -15.09 -18.13
CA ALA A 78 -16.81 -15.84 -19.21
C ALA A 78 -17.36 -17.27 -19.25
N LYS A 79 -18.02 -17.67 -20.36
CA LYS A 79 -18.54 -19.04 -20.52
C LYS A 79 -17.43 -20.06 -20.82
N SER A 80 -16.29 -19.58 -21.29
CA SER A 80 -15.12 -20.38 -21.63
C SER A 80 -13.82 -19.64 -21.30
N GLN A 81 -12.71 -20.35 -21.19
CA GLN A 81 -11.38 -19.75 -20.93
C GLN A 81 -10.95 -18.75 -22.00
N ALA A 82 -11.44 -18.89 -23.23
CA ALA A 82 -11.15 -17.98 -24.33
C ALA A 82 -11.86 -16.62 -24.20
N GLU A 83 -12.94 -16.55 -23.41
CA GLU A 83 -13.70 -15.32 -23.15
C GLU A 83 -13.16 -14.54 -21.95
N GLU A 84 -12.25 -15.11 -21.15
CA GLU A 84 -11.70 -14.45 -19.96
C GLU A 84 -10.88 -13.21 -20.34
N ILE A 85 -11.18 -12.06 -19.70
CA ILE A 85 -10.56 -10.77 -20.05
C ILE A 85 -9.26 -10.60 -19.28
N LYS A 86 -8.14 -10.45 -19.99
CA LYS A 86 -6.84 -10.18 -19.36
C LYS A 86 -6.79 -8.78 -18.72
N CYS A 87 -6.35 -8.72 -17.46
CA CYS A 87 -6.16 -7.45 -16.74
C CYS A 87 -4.93 -6.69 -17.28
N ALA A 88 -5.01 -5.36 -17.31
CA ALA A 88 -3.96 -4.50 -17.83
C ALA A 88 -2.68 -4.51 -16.97
N ASP A 89 -2.84 -4.48 -15.64
CA ASP A 89 -1.75 -4.27 -14.68
C ASP A 89 -1.98 -4.91 -13.31
N LEU A 90 -2.76 -6.00 -13.25
CA LEU A 90 -3.00 -6.76 -12.02
C LEU A 90 -1.92 -7.84 -11.82
N GLU A 91 -1.27 -7.83 -10.66
CA GLU A 91 -0.43 -8.93 -10.20
C GLU A 91 -0.96 -9.60 -8.93
N LEU A 92 -0.88 -10.92 -8.89
CA LEU A 92 -1.23 -11.75 -7.74
C LEU A 92 0.03 -12.40 -7.15
N ASN A 93 0.13 -12.42 -5.82
CA ASN A 93 1.29 -12.96 -5.12
C ASN A 93 0.86 -14.04 -4.10
N VAL A 94 1.49 -15.21 -4.18
CA VAL A 94 1.24 -16.36 -3.31
C VAL A 94 2.46 -16.61 -2.44
N LEU A 95 2.28 -16.64 -1.13
CA LEU A 95 3.39 -16.82 -0.19
C LEU A 95 3.88 -18.27 -0.18
N ILE A 96 5.13 -18.48 -0.60
CA ILE A 96 5.75 -19.80 -0.69
C ILE A 96 6.52 -20.17 0.58
N SER A 97 7.32 -19.24 1.11
CA SER A 97 8.12 -19.48 2.31
C SER A 97 8.43 -18.18 3.05
N ILE A 98 8.69 -18.31 4.35
CA ILE A 98 9.20 -17.24 5.23
C ILE A 98 10.51 -17.72 5.83
N GLU A 99 11.52 -16.84 5.89
CA GLU A 99 12.80 -17.08 6.55
C GLU A 99 13.12 -15.93 7.51
N ASP A 100 13.55 -16.23 8.73
CA ASP A 100 14.02 -15.21 9.67
C ASP A 100 15.44 -14.76 9.28
N VAL A 101 15.58 -13.48 8.95
CA VAL A 101 16.85 -12.85 8.55
C VAL A 101 17.27 -11.75 9.52
N THR A 102 16.66 -11.70 10.71
CA THR A 102 16.86 -10.67 11.74
C THR A 102 18.33 -10.50 12.09
N ALA A 103 19.05 -11.59 12.33
CA ALA A 103 20.47 -11.55 12.70
C ALA A 103 21.32 -10.90 11.59
N ARG A 104 21.04 -11.19 10.32
CA ARG A 104 21.78 -10.65 9.18
C ARG A 104 21.50 -9.17 8.97
N VAL A 105 20.24 -8.74 9.09
CA VAL A 105 19.85 -7.33 8.96
C VAL A 105 20.42 -6.51 10.12
N ASN A 106 20.27 -6.98 11.36
CA ASN A 106 20.77 -6.26 12.53
C ASN A 106 22.30 -6.24 12.60
N GLY A 107 22.98 -7.28 12.14
CA GLY A 107 24.45 -7.33 12.10
C GLY A 107 25.09 -6.29 11.18
N ALA A 108 24.34 -5.73 10.22
CA ALA A 108 24.82 -4.67 9.34
C ALA A 108 24.89 -3.30 10.04
N VAL A 109 24.05 -3.08 11.06
CA VAL A 109 23.95 -1.80 11.78
C VAL A 109 24.83 -1.85 13.02
N LYS A 110 25.94 -1.10 13.00
CA LYS A 110 26.89 -1.07 14.10
C LYS A 110 26.51 0.00 15.13
N PRO A 111 26.87 -0.18 16.42
CA PRO A 111 26.73 0.87 17.42
C PRO A 111 27.42 2.16 16.96
N ALA A 112 26.85 3.31 17.34
CA ALA A 112 27.35 4.66 17.05
C ALA A 112 27.30 5.12 15.58
N MET A 113 26.69 4.33 14.67
CA MET A 113 26.35 4.85 13.34
C MET A 113 25.36 6.02 13.45
N SER A 114 25.53 7.04 12.60
CA SER A 114 24.50 8.06 12.42
C SER A 114 23.22 7.44 11.83
N PRO A 115 22.03 8.05 12.01
CA PRO A 115 20.79 7.55 11.41
C PRO A 115 20.91 7.30 9.90
N ASP A 116 21.51 8.24 9.16
CA ASP A 116 21.73 8.10 7.71
C ASP A 116 22.64 6.90 7.38
N ALA A 117 23.71 6.67 8.15
CA ALA A 117 24.62 5.54 7.95
C ALA A 117 23.96 4.20 8.31
N ALA A 118 23.19 4.17 9.41
CA ALA A 118 22.44 3.01 9.86
C ALA A 118 21.36 2.61 8.83
N SER A 119 20.61 3.59 8.32
CA SER A 119 19.61 3.40 7.27
C SER A 119 20.24 2.77 6.02
N LYS A 120 21.33 3.38 5.50
CA LYS A 120 22.07 2.85 4.34
C LYS A 120 22.61 1.43 4.57
N ALA A 121 23.19 1.15 5.74
CA ALA A 121 23.73 -0.17 6.03
C ALA A 121 22.61 -1.23 6.06
N ARG A 122 21.47 -0.89 6.67
CA ARG A 122 20.29 -1.76 6.74
C ARG A 122 19.70 -2.01 5.35
N ASP A 123 19.52 -0.95 4.56
CA ASP A 123 19.00 -1.04 3.20
C ASP A 123 19.91 -1.84 2.28
N GLY A 124 21.23 -1.66 2.42
CA GLY A 124 22.22 -2.47 1.70
C GLY A 124 22.13 -3.96 2.05
N ALA A 125 21.99 -4.29 3.34
CA ALA A 125 21.81 -5.67 3.78
C ALA A 125 20.49 -6.28 3.28
N ILE A 126 19.39 -5.53 3.35
CA ILE A 126 18.09 -5.95 2.82
C ILE A 126 18.19 -6.22 1.32
N ALA A 127 18.70 -5.27 0.54
CA ALA A 127 18.82 -5.41 -0.90
C ALA A 127 19.71 -6.60 -1.30
N ALA A 128 20.76 -6.90 -0.54
CA ALA A 128 21.59 -8.08 -0.75
C ALA A 128 20.82 -9.38 -0.49
N ILE A 129 20.09 -9.47 0.64
CA ILE A 129 19.25 -10.63 0.98
C ILE A 129 18.21 -10.90 -0.11
N GLU A 130 17.48 -9.85 -0.52
CA GLU A 130 16.44 -9.95 -1.53
C GLU A 130 17.01 -10.40 -2.88
N LYS A 131 18.13 -9.81 -3.30
CA LYS A 131 18.80 -10.17 -4.55
C LYS A 131 19.29 -11.62 -4.54
N GLU A 132 20.04 -12.02 -3.51
CA GLU A 132 20.53 -13.39 -3.38
C GLU A 132 19.40 -14.42 -3.40
N SER A 133 18.29 -14.11 -2.72
CA SER A 133 17.10 -14.96 -2.72
C SER A 133 16.44 -15.03 -4.10
N LYS A 134 16.28 -13.89 -4.80
CA LYS A 134 15.71 -13.83 -6.15
C LYS A 134 16.59 -14.60 -7.13
N ASP A 135 17.91 -14.41 -7.10
CA ASP A 135 18.86 -15.11 -7.96
C ASP A 135 18.83 -16.64 -7.72
N LYS A 136 18.70 -17.07 -6.46
CA LYS A 136 18.69 -18.50 -6.10
C LYS A 136 17.38 -19.21 -6.41
N THR A 137 16.24 -18.51 -6.28
CA THR A 137 14.91 -19.15 -6.28
C THR A 137 14.02 -18.74 -7.44
N GLY A 138 14.32 -17.63 -8.12
CA GLY A 138 13.44 -16.98 -9.09
C GLY A 138 12.16 -16.37 -8.48
N LEU A 139 11.97 -16.47 -7.16
CA LEU A 139 10.78 -15.94 -6.48
C LEU A 139 10.97 -14.46 -6.14
N ARG A 140 9.87 -13.70 -6.19
CA ARG A 140 9.83 -12.35 -5.62
C ARG A 140 10.18 -12.45 -4.14
N SER A 141 11.15 -11.66 -3.72
CA SER A 141 11.79 -11.80 -2.41
C SER A 141 11.76 -10.43 -1.74
N ASP A 142 10.98 -10.32 -0.66
CA ASP A 142 10.76 -9.06 0.06
C ASP A 142 11.20 -9.25 1.52
N VAL A 143 12.15 -8.46 2.02
CA VAL A 143 12.42 -8.43 3.47
C VAL A 143 11.40 -7.51 4.15
N VAL A 144 10.66 -8.09 5.09
CA VAL A 144 9.58 -7.44 5.81
C VAL A 144 10.05 -7.09 7.21
N THR A 145 9.92 -5.82 7.56
CA THR A 145 10.13 -5.33 8.93
C THR A 145 8.90 -5.62 9.77
N LEU A 146 9.07 -6.37 10.86
CA LEU A 146 8.02 -6.76 11.81
C LEU A 146 8.35 -6.16 13.19
N TYR A 147 7.31 -5.94 14.01
CA TYR A 147 7.45 -5.37 15.35
C TYR A 147 8.28 -4.06 15.36
N GLN A 148 7.99 -3.18 14.41
CA GLN A 148 8.64 -1.87 14.25
C GLN A 148 10.18 -1.91 14.18
N GLY A 149 10.76 -3.02 13.68
CA GLY A 149 12.22 -3.21 13.59
C GLY A 149 12.77 -4.25 14.57
N GLY A 150 11.94 -4.82 15.43
CA GLY A 150 12.34 -5.91 16.33
C GLY A 150 12.67 -7.22 15.60
N VAL A 151 12.03 -7.48 14.45
CA VAL A 151 12.20 -8.72 13.67
C VAL A 151 12.21 -8.41 12.17
N TYR A 152 13.03 -9.14 11.41
CA TYR A 152 13.07 -9.06 9.94
C TYR A 152 12.92 -10.44 9.34
N HIS A 153 11.89 -10.61 8.50
CA HIS A 153 11.62 -11.87 7.81
C HIS A 153 11.71 -11.66 6.30
N LEU A 154 12.36 -12.57 5.60
CA LEU A 154 12.34 -12.67 4.14
C LEU A 154 11.11 -13.48 3.71
N TYR A 155 10.21 -12.83 2.95
CA TYR A 155 9.04 -13.47 2.35
C TYR A 155 9.31 -13.76 0.88
N ARG A 156 9.08 -15.00 0.45
CA ARG A 156 9.23 -15.42 -0.96
C ARG A 156 7.86 -15.68 -1.57
N TYR A 157 7.57 -15.00 -2.67
CA TYR A 157 6.29 -15.09 -3.36
C TYR A 157 6.44 -15.67 -4.77
N LYS A 158 5.49 -16.55 -5.13
CA LYS A 158 5.19 -16.84 -6.53
C LYS A 158 4.29 -15.73 -7.06
N ARG A 159 4.77 -15.03 -8.09
CA ARG A 159 4.06 -13.94 -8.75
C ARG A 159 3.35 -14.44 -10.01
N TYR A 160 2.14 -13.99 -10.23
CA TYR A 160 1.37 -14.15 -11.46
C TYR A 160 0.97 -12.77 -11.99
N ASP A 161 1.18 -12.53 -13.27
CA ASP A 161 0.87 -11.27 -13.97
C ASP A 161 0.08 -11.46 -15.28
N ASP A 162 -0.20 -12.69 -15.69
CA ASP A 162 -1.32 -13.01 -16.58
C ASP A 162 -2.51 -13.43 -15.71
N VAL A 163 -3.29 -12.43 -15.32
CA VAL A 163 -4.50 -12.56 -14.49
C VAL A 163 -5.69 -12.16 -15.34
N ARG A 164 -6.74 -12.97 -15.35
CA ARG A 164 -7.92 -12.74 -16.18
C ARG A 164 -9.19 -12.73 -15.37
N ILE A 165 -10.11 -11.82 -15.70
CA ILE A 165 -11.44 -11.73 -15.12
C ILE A 165 -12.27 -12.90 -15.63
N VAL A 166 -12.92 -13.63 -14.72
CA VAL A 166 -13.78 -14.78 -15.04
C VAL A 166 -15.23 -14.47 -14.73
N PHE A 167 -15.50 -13.90 -13.56
CA PHE A 167 -16.85 -13.59 -13.12
C PHE A 167 -16.88 -12.40 -12.16
N ALA A 168 -17.86 -11.53 -12.35
CA ALA A 168 -18.26 -10.49 -11.42
C ALA A 168 -19.79 -10.32 -11.50
N PRO A 169 -20.53 -10.29 -10.38
CA PRO A 169 -21.94 -9.92 -10.40
C PRO A 169 -22.09 -8.43 -10.73
N GLU A 170 -23.31 -7.99 -11.05
CA GLU A 170 -23.64 -6.58 -11.23
C GLU A 170 -23.29 -5.78 -9.97
N GLN A 171 -22.84 -4.53 -10.14
CA GLN A 171 -22.45 -3.68 -9.02
C GLN A 171 -23.57 -3.54 -7.98
N GLN A 172 -24.82 -3.50 -8.41
CA GLN A 172 -25.96 -3.37 -7.51
C GLN A 172 -26.12 -4.58 -6.58
N MET A 173 -25.72 -5.77 -7.02
CA MET A 173 -25.67 -6.96 -6.17
C MET A 173 -24.42 -6.95 -5.29
N ALA A 174 -23.28 -6.59 -5.88
CA ALA A 174 -21.98 -6.65 -5.23
C ALA A 174 -21.75 -5.58 -4.15
N PHE A 175 -22.42 -4.44 -4.29
CA PHE A 175 -22.35 -3.29 -3.39
C PHE A 175 -23.77 -2.82 -3.04
N TYR A 176 -24.65 -3.78 -2.78
CA TYR A 176 -26.04 -3.51 -2.35
C TYR A 176 -26.04 -2.62 -1.10
N GLY A 177 -26.96 -1.65 -1.07
CA GLY A 177 -27.00 -0.62 -0.02
C GLY A 177 -26.00 0.52 -0.21
N GLY A 178 -25.01 0.37 -1.09
CA GLY A 178 -24.07 1.41 -1.46
C GLY A 178 -23.17 1.87 -0.30
N ASP A 179 -22.72 3.12 -0.38
CA ASP A 179 -21.97 3.75 0.70
C ASP A 179 -22.76 3.79 2.02
N PRO A 180 -24.08 4.09 2.08
CA PRO A 180 -24.84 4.07 3.34
C PRO A 180 -24.62 2.82 4.19
N ASP A 181 -24.72 1.63 3.59
CA ASP A 181 -24.54 0.36 4.31
C ASP A 181 -23.06 0.00 4.53
N ASN A 182 -22.10 0.74 3.96
CA ASN A 182 -20.67 0.45 4.08
C ASN A 182 -20.22 0.65 5.53
N PHE A 183 -19.50 -0.34 6.09
CA PHE A 183 -19.16 -0.47 7.52
C PHE A 183 -20.34 -0.72 8.47
N GLU A 184 -21.52 -1.11 7.96
CA GLU A 184 -22.72 -1.37 8.78
C GLU A 184 -23.06 -2.87 8.88
N TYR A 185 -23.86 -3.23 9.88
CA TYR A 185 -24.51 -4.53 10.02
C TYR A 185 -25.97 -4.34 10.47
N PRO A 186 -26.97 -5.04 9.89
CA PRO A 186 -26.88 -6.13 8.91
C PRO A 186 -26.46 -5.66 7.50
N ARG A 187 -25.88 -6.58 6.71
CA ARG A 187 -25.36 -6.35 5.35
C ARG A 187 -25.81 -7.49 4.43
N PHE A 188 -26.17 -7.16 3.18
CA PHE A 188 -26.85 -8.09 2.26
C PHE A 188 -26.26 -8.13 0.83
N ASP A 189 -25.01 -7.71 0.65
CA ASP A 189 -24.35 -7.70 -0.65
C ASP A 189 -23.65 -9.03 -0.99
N LEU A 190 -23.53 -9.31 -2.29
CA LEU A 190 -22.74 -10.43 -2.83
C LEU A 190 -21.39 -9.91 -3.33
N ASP A 191 -20.56 -9.45 -2.41
CA ASP A 191 -19.27 -8.82 -2.72
C ASP A 191 -18.21 -9.88 -3.12
N ILE A 192 -18.32 -10.42 -4.35
CA ILE A 192 -17.42 -11.43 -4.90
C ILE A 192 -16.96 -11.08 -6.32
N CYS A 193 -15.74 -11.48 -6.65
CA CYS A 193 -15.22 -11.52 -8.01
C CYS A 193 -14.28 -12.72 -8.17
N ILE A 194 -14.28 -13.32 -9.36
CA ILE A 194 -13.48 -14.49 -9.69
C ILE A 194 -12.54 -14.14 -10.82
N PHE A 195 -11.27 -14.49 -10.61
CA PHE A 195 -10.19 -14.37 -11.57
C PHE A 195 -9.59 -15.74 -11.87
N ARG A 196 -8.78 -15.83 -12.92
CA ARG A 196 -7.90 -16.96 -13.17
C ARG A 196 -6.47 -16.50 -13.42
N VAL A 197 -5.51 -17.18 -12.83
CA VAL A 197 -4.08 -17.01 -13.14
C VAL A 197 -3.63 -17.93 -14.26
N TYR A 198 -2.76 -17.42 -15.12
CA TYR A 198 -2.15 -18.14 -16.23
C TYR A 198 -0.63 -18.12 -16.11
N GLU A 199 0.00 -19.17 -16.66
CA GLU A 199 1.43 -19.25 -16.88
C GLU A 199 1.67 -19.71 -18.32
N ASN A 200 2.50 -18.98 -19.07
CA ASN A 200 2.80 -19.29 -20.46
C ASN A 200 1.54 -19.45 -21.34
N GLY A 201 0.52 -18.63 -21.08
CA GLY A 201 -0.75 -18.64 -21.81
C GLY A 201 -1.70 -19.80 -21.47
N GLN A 202 -1.36 -20.65 -20.49
CA GLN A 202 -2.20 -21.76 -20.01
C GLN A 202 -2.67 -21.53 -18.56
N PRO A 203 -3.85 -22.00 -18.16
CA PRO A 203 -4.28 -21.94 -16.76
C PRO A 203 -3.21 -22.50 -15.82
N ALA A 204 -2.84 -21.75 -14.78
CA ALA A 204 -1.81 -22.22 -13.86
C ALA A 204 -2.28 -23.46 -13.10
N LYS A 205 -1.36 -24.41 -12.88
CA LYS A 205 -1.62 -25.61 -12.09
C LYS A 205 -1.41 -25.29 -10.61
N ILE A 206 -2.46 -25.43 -9.81
CA ILE A 206 -2.46 -25.08 -8.39
C ILE A 206 -2.64 -26.33 -7.54
N ASP A 207 -1.64 -26.66 -6.73
CA ASP A 207 -1.69 -27.83 -5.83
C ASP A 207 -2.52 -27.57 -4.56
N ASN A 208 -2.49 -26.33 -4.06
CA ASN A 208 -3.18 -25.93 -2.82
C ASN A 208 -4.32 -24.96 -3.14
N TYR A 209 -5.55 -25.42 -3.03
CA TYR A 209 -6.76 -24.60 -3.21
C TYR A 209 -7.83 -24.97 -2.17
N LEU A 210 -8.63 -23.99 -1.77
CA LEU A 210 -9.71 -24.16 -0.82
C LEU A 210 -10.92 -24.81 -1.48
N ARG A 211 -11.70 -25.54 -0.68
CA ARG A 211 -12.94 -26.19 -1.11
C ARG A 211 -14.15 -25.49 -0.49
N TRP A 212 -15.21 -25.39 -1.26
CA TRP A 212 -16.46 -24.81 -0.79
C TRP A 212 -17.15 -25.71 0.23
N ASN A 213 -17.54 -25.15 1.37
CA ASN A 213 -18.45 -25.81 2.31
C ASN A 213 -19.89 -25.47 1.95
N SER A 214 -20.61 -26.42 1.34
CA SER A 214 -22.01 -26.22 0.92
C SER A 214 -23.00 -26.07 2.07
N GLN A 215 -22.62 -26.44 3.29
CA GLN A 215 -23.50 -26.36 4.47
C GLN A 215 -23.49 -24.96 5.11
N GLY A 216 -22.56 -24.09 4.71
CA GLY A 216 -22.36 -22.78 5.35
C GLY A 216 -21.77 -22.88 6.76
N PRO A 217 -21.49 -21.73 7.40
CA PRO A 217 -21.00 -21.67 8.77
C PRO A 217 -22.13 -21.91 9.78
N SER A 218 -21.79 -22.49 10.93
CA SER A 218 -22.68 -22.60 12.11
C SER A 218 -22.31 -21.57 13.18
N ASP A 219 -23.26 -21.21 14.04
CA ASP A 219 -22.99 -20.35 15.20
C ASP A 219 -21.95 -21.00 16.13
N GLY A 220 -21.01 -20.20 16.62
CA GLY A 220 -19.88 -20.66 17.44
C GLY A 220 -18.83 -21.54 16.73
N GLU A 221 -18.94 -21.75 15.41
CA GLU A 221 -17.94 -22.49 14.65
C GLU A 221 -16.62 -21.73 14.59
N LEU A 222 -15.50 -22.42 14.86
CA LEU A 222 -14.17 -21.84 14.73
C LEU A 222 -13.91 -21.45 13.28
N THR A 223 -13.73 -20.16 13.02
CA THR A 223 -13.44 -19.65 11.68
C THR A 223 -12.01 -19.12 11.60
N PHE A 224 -11.40 -19.25 10.42
CA PHE A 224 -10.09 -18.69 10.12
C PHE A 224 -10.18 -17.73 8.95
N VAL A 225 -9.54 -16.56 9.10
CA VAL A 225 -9.32 -15.61 8.02
C VAL A 225 -7.83 -15.55 7.73
N SER A 226 -7.44 -15.99 6.53
CA SER A 226 -6.08 -15.87 6.01
C SER A 226 -6.05 -14.80 4.92
N GLY A 227 -5.25 -13.76 5.13
CA GLY A 227 -5.20 -12.63 4.20
C GLY A 227 -3.99 -11.75 4.44
N SER A 228 -3.83 -10.76 3.57
CA SER A 228 -2.75 -9.77 3.60
C SER A 228 -3.29 -8.43 4.10
N PRO A 229 -3.50 -8.24 5.42
CA PRO A 229 -3.98 -6.97 5.95
C PRO A 229 -2.98 -5.86 5.61
N GLY A 230 -3.46 -4.73 5.08
CA GLY A 230 -2.61 -3.65 4.58
C GLY A 230 -1.71 -3.04 5.64
N ARG A 231 -2.30 -2.35 6.63
CA ARG A 231 -1.55 -1.71 7.71
C ARG A 231 -2.36 -1.62 8.99
N THR A 232 -1.70 -1.82 10.11
CA THR A 232 -2.20 -1.42 11.43
C THR A 232 -1.12 -0.64 12.15
N ASP A 233 -1.52 0.10 13.17
CA ASP A 233 -0.64 0.99 13.93
C ASP A 233 -0.85 0.74 15.44
N ARG A 234 -0.99 -0.52 15.83
CA ARG A 234 -1.29 -0.94 17.21
C ARG A 234 -0.11 -0.68 18.14
N GLN A 235 1.11 -0.62 17.61
CA GLN A 235 2.33 -0.43 18.39
C GLN A 235 2.70 1.04 18.59
N LEU A 236 1.94 1.98 17.99
CA LEU A 236 2.19 3.42 18.18
C LEU A 236 2.09 3.83 19.65
N THR A 237 2.95 4.78 20.02
CA THR A 237 2.92 5.42 21.34
C THR A 237 1.67 6.28 21.50
N ALA A 238 1.31 6.61 22.74
CA ALA A 238 0.19 7.52 23.01
C ALA A 238 0.41 8.90 22.38
N ASP A 239 1.65 9.40 22.36
CA ASP A 239 2.03 10.67 21.73
C ASP A 239 1.80 10.66 20.21
N GLU A 240 2.11 9.55 19.53
CA GLU A 240 1.83 9.38 18.09
C GLU A 240 0.34 9.24 17.78
N LEU A 241 -0.42 8.57 18.63
CA LEU A 241 -1.87 8.50 18.48
C LEU A 241 -2.53 9.86 18.72
N ALA A 242 -1.98 10.69 19.61
CA ALA A 242 -2.44 12.06 19.84
C ALA A 242 -2.16 12.94 18.62
N ASP A 243 -0.95 12.90 18.06
CA ASP A 243 -0.62 13.61 16.83
C ASP A 243 -1.50 13.18 15.65
N ARG A 244 -1.80 11.89 15.56
CA ARG A 244 -2.74 11.37 14.56
C ARG A 244 -4.16 11.94 14.74
N ARG A 245 -4.66 11.98 15.99
CA ARG A 245 -5.98 12.52 16.34
C ARG A 245 -6.06 14.01 16.02
N ASP A 246 -5.04 14.77 16.41
CA ASP A 246 -5.08 16.22 16.43
C ASP A 246 -4.64 16.83 15.09
N HIS A 247 -3.81 16.13 14.30
CA HIS A 247 -3.22 16.67 13.07
C HIS A 247 -3.40 15.79 11.83
N GLU A 248 -3.04 14.50 11.85
CA GLU A 248 -3.06 13.67 10.61
C GLU A 248 -4.49 13.45 10.11
N VAL A 249 -5.37 12.90 10.95
CA VAL A 249 -6.71 12.47 10.56
C VAL A 249 -7.59 13.65 10.13
N PRO A 250 -7.64 14.80 10.85
CA PRO A 250 -8.42 15.96 10.39
C PRO A 250 -8.02 16.45 9.00
N LYS A 251 -6.70 16.47 8.70
CA LYS A 251 -6.18 16.88 7.38
C LYS A 251 -6.58 15.90 6.27
N TRP A 252 -6.65 14.61 6.56
CA TRP A 252 -7.11 13.60 5.61
C TRP A 252 -8.62 13.70 5.37
N LEU A 253 -9.42 13.85 6.43
CA LEU A 253 -10.86 14.03 6.30
C LEU A 253 -11.22 15.25 5.47
N GLN A 254 -10.55 16.38 5.69
CA GLN A 254 -10.76 17.57 4.87
C GLN A 254 -10.52 17.30 3.37
N MET A 255 -9.45 16.56 3.05
CA MET A 255 -9.12 16.18 1.67
C MET A 255 -10.19 15.25 1.07
N PHE A 256 -10.61 14.19 1.77
CA PHE A 256 -11.59 13.25 1.25
C PHE A 256 -12.97 13.87 1.08
N ASN A 257 -13.43 14.68 2.03
CA ASN A 257 -14.70 15.41 1.90
C ASN A 257 -14.70 16.30 0.65
N ARG A 258 -13.60 17.02 0.42
CA ARG A 258 -13.44 17.92 -0.73
C ARG A 258 -13.45 17.14 -2.06
N ARG A 259 -12.69 16.05 -2.14
CA ARG A 259 -12.59 15.23 -3.36
C ARG A 259 -13.87 14.45 -3.65
N GLU A 260 -14.54 13.93 -2.62
CA GLU A 260 -15.85 13.27 -2.77
C GLU A 260 -16.86 14.20 -3.46
N ILE A 261 -16.97 15.46 -2.98
CA ILE A 261 -17.88 16.44 -3.59
C ILE A 261 -17.48 16.74 -5.04
N LEU A 262 -16.19 16.93 -5.31
CA LEU A 262 -15.68 17.23 -6.65
C LEU A 262 -16.03 16.09 -7.64
N VAL A 263 -15.61 14.86 -7.31
CA VAL A 263 -15.74 13.71 -8.20
C VAL A 263 -17.21 13.34 -8.36
N ASN A 264 -18.02 13.40 -7.30
CA ASN A 264 -19.46 13.17 -7.39
C ASN A 264 -20.15 14.19 -8.31
N SER A 265 -19.86 15.49 -8.13
CA SER A 265 -20.43 16.56 -8.96
C SER A 265 -20.01 16.48 -10.43
N TRP A 266 -18.80 15.97 -10.70
CA TRP A 266 -18.34 15.72 -12.07
C TRP A 266 -19.00 14.47 -12.67
N SER A 267 -19.13 13.41 -11.88
CA SER A 267 -19.76 12.14 -12.24
C SER A 267 -21.22 12.30 -12.64
N GLN A 268 -21.97 13.18 -11.97
CA GLN A 268 -23.39 13.43 -12.27
C GLN A 268 -23.65 14.08 -13.64
N ARG A 269 -22.61 14.56 -14.34
CA ARG A 269 -22.77 15.27 -15.62
C ARG A 269 -23.01 14.35 -16.80
N SER A 270 -22.55 13.09 -16.73
CA SER A 270 -22.75 12.11 -17.78
C SER A 270 -22.49 10.70 -17.26
N PHE A 271 -23.03 9.70 -17.94
CA PHE A 271 -22.72 8.30 -17.66
C PHE A 271 -21.21 8.02 -17.75
N GLU A 272 -20.54 8.58 -18.77
CA GLU A 272 -19.13 8.34 -19.00
C GLU A 272 -18.25 8.97 -17.91
N ASN A 273 -18.62 10.13 -17.39
CA ASN A 273 -17.96 10.72 -16.22
C ASN A 273 -18.14 9.82 -15.00
N ALA A 274 -19.36 9.35 -14.74
CA ALA A 274 -19.62 8.45 -13.62
C ALA A 274 -18.81 7.15 -13.72
N ARG A 275 -18.62 6.59 -14.93
CA ARG A 275 -17.78 5.42 -15.15
C ARG A 275 -16.30 5.70 -14.90
N ARG A 276 -15.77 6.81 -15.42
CA ARG A 276 -14.35 7.19 -15.30
C ARG A 276 -13.93 7.54 -13.87
N GLY A 277 -14.81 8.20 -13.12
CA GLY A 277 -14.54 8.65 -11.75
C GLY A 277 -14.95 7.67 -10.65
N ARG A 278 -15.45 6.48 -11.00
CA ARG A 278 -16.10 5.56 -10.05
C ARG A 278 -15.15 5.06 -8.96
N ASP A 279 -14.00 4.53 -9.35
CA ASP A 279 -13.02 3.97 -8.41
C ASP A 279 -12.46 5.01 -7.43
N ASP A 280 -12.10 6.20 -7.94
CA ASP A 280 -11.62 7.30 -7.10
C ASP A 280 -12.72 7.79 -6.15
N LEU A 281 -13.97 7.93 -6.61
CA LEU A 281 -15.11 8.31 -5.76
C LEU A 281 -15.34 7.28 -4.65
N PHE A 282 -15.35 5.98 -4.99
CA PHE A 282 -15.50 4.91 -4.02
C PHE A 282 -14.35 4.93 -2.99
N GLY A 283 -13.11 5.14 -3.46
CA GLY A 283 -11.94 5.30 -2.62
C GLY A 283 -12.06 6.46 -1.64
N ASP A 284 -12.50 7.62 -2.10
CA ASP A 284 -12.69 8.81 -1.27
C ASP A 284 -13.78 8.59 -0.22
N GLN A 285 -14.95 8.04 -0.61
CA GLN A 285 -16.07 7.72 0.29
C GLN A 285 -15.67 6.72 1.38
N ASN A 286 -15.01 5.63 0.96
CA ASN A 286 -14.55 4.60 1.88
C ASN A 286 -13.54 5.15 2.90
N ASN A 287 -12.62 6.02 2.45
CA ASN A 287 -11.65 6.61 3.36
C ASN A 287 -12.26 7.69 4.25
N ARG A 288 -13.19 8.50 3.76
CA ARG A 288 -13.95 9.44 4.59
C ARG A 288 -14.62 8.69 5.76
N LYS A 289 -15.45 7.68 5.48
CA LYS A 289 -16.10 6.85 6.51
C LYS A 289 -15.10 6.21 7.48
N ARG A 290 -14.01 5.63 6.93
CA ARG A 290 -12.95 5.04 7.74
C ARG A 290 -12.37 6.05 8.73
N TYR A 291 -12.03 7.25 8.27
CA TYR A 291 -11.38 8.24 9.10
C TYR A 291 -12.35 8.95 10.05
N ASP A 292 -13.64 9.04 9.72
CA ASP A 292 -14.69 9.46 10.66
C ASP A 292 -14.72 8.50 11.87
N GLY A 293 -14.67 7.19 11.63
CA GLY A 293 -14.57 6.19 12.70
C GLY A 293 -13.28 6.29 13.53
N TYR A 294 -12.14 6.65 12.91
CA TYR A 294 -10.90 6.90 13.64
C TYR A 294 -11.02 8.11 14.58
N VAL A 295 -11.61 9.22 14.11
CA VAL A 295 -11.87 10.39 14.95
C VAL A 295 -12.76 10.00 16.12
N ALA A 296 -13.89 9.34 15.85
CA ALA A 296 -14.81 8.90 16.90
C ALA A 296 -14.08 8.07 17.97
N ALA A 297 -13.27 7.09 17.58
CA ALA A 297 -12.53 6.25 18.51
C ALA A 297 -11.41 6.98 19.27
N LEU A 298 -10.67 7.90 18.64
CA LEU A 298 -9.55 8.60 19.27
C LEU A 298 -10.00 9.75 20.19
N PHE A 299 -11.21 10.27 20.00
CA PHE A 299 -11.84 11.24 20.90
C PHE A 299 -12.72 10.61 21.97
N ASP A 300 -13.01 9.30 21.89
CA ASP A 300 -13.72 8.59 22.94
C ASP A 300 -12.87 8.49 24.23
N PRO A 301 -13.34 9.04 25.36
CA PRO A 301 -12.56 9.06 26.60
C PRO A 301 -12.26 7.67 27.18
N GLU A 302 -13.13 6.68 26.98
CA GLU A 302 -12.92 5.32 27.49
C GLU A 302 -11.84 4.61 26.67
N ILE A 303 -11.91 4.72 25.33
CA ILE A 303 -10.88 4.19 24.43
C ILE A 303 -9.55 4.88 24.69
N TRP A 304 -9.54 6.21 24.85
CA TRP A 304 -8.31 6.95 25.12
C TRP A 304 -7.66 6.53 26.43
N LYS A 305 -8.45 6.35 27.50
CA LYS A 305 -7.96 5.84 28.79
C LYS A 305 -7.35 4.44 28.68
N LEU A 306 -7.91 3.56 27.82
CA LEU A 306 -7.34 2.24 27.55
C LEU A 306 -5.99 2.34 26.82
N ILE A 307 -5.86 3.28 25.87
CA ILE A 307 -4.60 3.55 25.17
C ILE A 307 -3.53 4.03 26.15
N GLU A 308 -3.86 5.00 27.00
CA GLU A 308 -2.95 5.54 28.03
C GLU A 308 -2.54 4.47 29.04
N GLY A 309 -3.50 3.66 29.51
CA GLY A 309 -3.23 2.57 30.44
C GLY A 309 -2.28 1.52 29.85
N ARG A 310 -2.47 1.17 28.58
CA ARG A 310 -1.59 0.24 27.86
C ARG A 310 -0.18 0.81 27.66
N ASP A 311 -0.08 2.08 27.23
CA ASP A 311 1.21 2.73 27.04
C ASP A 311 1.97 2.87 28.36
N LYS A 312 1.29 3.29 29.43
CA LYS A 312 1.84 3.36 30.79
C LYS A 312 2.36 2.00 31.27
N LYS A 313 1.56 0.94 31.11
CA LYS A 313 1.97 -0.42 31.51
C LYS A 313 3.25 -0.86 30.81
N LEU A 314 3.39 -0.56 29.51
CA LEU A 314 4.61 -0.88 28.77
C LEU A 314 5.79 -0.04 29.25
N ARG A 315 5.62 1.28 29.40
CA ARG A 315 6.65 2.20 29.90
C ARG A 315 7.17 1.77 31.28
N ASP A 316 6.27 1.46 32.21
CA ASP A 316 6.59 1.06 33.58
C ASP A 316 7.38 -0.27 33.63
N ALA A 317 7.27 -1.10 32.59
CA ALA A 317 7.97 -2.37 32.49
C ALA A 317 9.35 -2.29 31.80
N ILE A 318 9.70 -1.14 31.21
CA ILE A 318 11.03 -0.89 30.66
C ILE A 318 12.01 -0.71 31.82
N THR A 319 13.01 -1.58 31.89
CA THR A 319 14.11 -1.49 32.88
C THR A 319 15.40 -1.07 32.18
N PRO A 320 16.39 -0.50 32.92
CA PRO A 320 17.70 -0.15 32.35
C PRO A 320 18.40 -1.29 31.60
N LYS A 321 18.08 -2.55 31.94
CA LYS A 321 18.56 -3.75 31.25
C LYS A 321 18.17 -3.80 29.77
N PHE A 322 16.98 -3.31 29.40
CA PHE A 322 16.47 -3.39 28.01
C PHE A 322 16.90 -2.22 27.12
N ILE A 323 17.58 -1.23 27.68
CA ILE A 323 17.96 0.02 27.01
C ILE A 323 19.46 0.31 27.14
N ALA A 324 20.25 -0.73 27.41
CA ALA A 324 21.69 -0.65 27.60
C ALA A 324 22.13 0.43 28.60
N GLY A 325 21.36 0.60 29.69
CA GLY A 325 21.64 1.58 30.74
C GLY A 325 21.23 3.04 30.44
N ARG A 326 20.59 3.32 29.31
CA ARG A 326 20.01 4.65 29.02
C ARG A 326 18.80 4.97 29.93
N PRO A 327 18.34 6.24 29.99
CA PRO A 327 17.08 6.58 30.65
C PRO A 327 15.89 5.85 30.01
N VAL A 328 14.97 5.36 30.85
CA VAL A 328 13.76 4.62 30.43
C VAL A 328 12.90 5.41 29.43
N THR A 329 12.93 6.74 29.48
CA THR A 329 12.17 7.62 28.59
C THR A 329 12.84 7.88 27.24
N ALA A 330 14.13 7.55 27.09
CA ALA A 330 14.93 8.03 25.96
C ALA A 330 14.38 7.61 24.59
N ALA A 331 13.84 6.39 24.47
CA ALA A 331 13.22 5.91 23.23
C ALA A 331 11.94 6.71 22.89
N TYR A 332 11.08 6.97 23.88
CA TYR A 332 9.87 7.76 23.69
C TYR A 332 10.17 9.22 23.38
N ASP A 333 11.16 9.80 24.07
CA ASP A 333 11.60 11.19 23.83
C ASP A 333 12.18 11.33 22.41
N ALA A 334 12.90 10.32 21.92
CA ALA A 334 13.42 10.28 20.55
C ALA A 334 12.28 10.22 19.51
N ILE A 335 11.25 9.40 19.73
CA ILE A 335 10.06 9.33 18.87
C ILE A 335 9.37 10.70 18.82
N LYS A 336 9.09 11.28 19.98
CA LYS A 336 8.41 12.59 20.08
C LYS A 336 9.19 13.69 19.39
N LYS A 337 10.52 13.72 19.54
CA LYS A 337 11.38 14.68 18.85
C LYS A 337 11.36 14.46 17.33
N ALA A 338 11.41 13.22 16.88
CA ALA A 338 11.36 12.89 15.46
C ALA A 338 10.03 13.34 14.82
N GLN A 339 8.89 13.17 15.51
CA GLN A 339 7.60 13.68 15.05
C GLN A 339 7.60 15.22 14.90
N ALA A 340 8.15 15.94 15.87
CA ALA A 340 8.23 17.40 15.80
C ALA A 340 9.10 17.88 14.63
N GLU A 341 10.15 17.13 14.24
CA GLU A 341 10.92 17.45 13.03
C GLU A 341 10.16 17.12 11.74
N GLU A 342 9.37 16.04 11.72
CA GLU A 342 8.50 15.72 10.58
C GLU A 342 7.41 16.77 10.36
N GLU A 343 6.82 17.30 11.44
CA GLU A 343 5.79 18.32 11.34
C GLU A 343 6.29 19.57 10.59
N LYS A 344 7.55 19.96 10.82
CA LYS A 344 8.18 21.12 10.14
C LYS A 344 8.28 20.94 8.62
N ILE A 345 8.39 19.69 8.15
CA ILE A 345 8.51 19.36 6.72
C ILE A 345 7.21 18.81 6.11
N ALA A 346 6.19 18.56 6.93
CA ALA A 346 4.97 17.85 6.53
C ALA A 346 4.30 18.45 5.30
N ALA A 347 4.21 19.79 5.21
CA ALA A 347 3.60 20.44 4.04
C ALA A 347 4.35 20.09 2.73
N ARG A 348 5.70 20.15 2.74
CA ARG A 348 6.50 19.82 1.55
C ARG A 348 6.46 18.33 1.26
N TYR A 349 6.59 17.50 2.29
CA TYR A 349 6.59 16.05 2.14
C TYR A 349 5.23 15.52 1.64
N ASP A 350 4.12 15.94 2.24
CA ASP A 350 2.77 15.49 1.86
C ASP A 350 2.38 15.92 0.44
N TYR A 351 2.72 17.14 0.03
CA TYR A 351 2.35 17.64 -1.30
C TYR A 351 3.30 17.20 -2.40
N LEU A 352 4.60 17.11 -2.13
CA LEU A 352 5.58 16.83 -3.18
C LEU A 352 6.02 15.38 -3.22
N GLU A 353 6.03 14.64 -2.11
CA GLU A 353 6.61 13.30 -2.08
C GLU A 353 5.58 12.22 -1.82
N GLN A 354 4.81 12.34 -0.73
CA GLN A 354 4.29 11.23 0.05
C GLN A 354 3.89 10.01 -0.80
N GLU A 355 4.72 8.97 -0.70
CA GLU A 355 4.40 7.57 -0.99
C GLU A 355 4.93 6.78 0.22
N ARG A 356 4.04 6.44 1.17
CA ARG A 356 4.34 5.49 2.28
C ARG A 356 4.59 4.10 1.67
N PRO A 357 5.27 3.13 2.34
CA PRO A 357 5.85 1.92 1.70
C PRO A 357 4.88 0.93 1.02
N ILE A 358 3.59 1.25 0.88
CA ILE A 358 2.61 0.46 0.14
C ILE A 358 1.96 1.35 -0.91
N THR A 359 2.13 0.98 -2.18
CA THR A 359 1.69 1.67 -3.41
C THR A 359 0.19 1.56 -3.71
N VAL A 360 -0.66 1.39 -2.69
CA VAL A 360 -2.11 1.20 -2.89
C VAL A 360 -2.87 2.47 -2.47
N GLY A 361 -3.54 3.10 -3.44
CA GLY A 361 -4.58 4.11 -3.23
C GLY A 361 -4.13 5.58 -3.09
N TYR A 362 -4.97 6.37 -2.42
CA TYR A 362 -4.93 7.82 -2.12
C TYR A 362 -3.66 8.38 -1.46
N ARG A 363 -2.61 7.57 -1.31
CA ARG A 363 -1.40 7.86 -0.51
C ARG A 363 -0.20 8.29 -1.37
N GLY A 364 -0.47 8.78 -2.58
CA GLY A 364 0.47 9.52 -3.39
C GLY A 364 0.59 10.99 -2.96
N PRO A 365 1.42 11.79 -3.64
CA PRO A 365 1.55 13.21 -3.34
C PRO A 365 0.19 13.93 -3.44
N ARG A 366 -0.07 14.87 -2.52
CA ARG A 366 -1.32 15.67 -2.54
C ARG A 366 -1.37 16.63 -3.73
N ALA A 367 -0.23 17.14 -4.17
CA ALA A 367 -0.10 17.87 -5.43
C ALA A 367 0.13 16.89 -6.59
N PHE A 368 -0.16 17.34 -7.82
CA PHE A 368 0.12 16.57 -9.05
C PHE A 368 -0.59 15.21 -9.10
N PHE A 369 -1.80 15.14 -8.55
CA PHE A 369 -2.59 13.93 -8.53
C PHE A 369 -3.07 13.58 -9.94
N GLY A 370 -2.64 12.43 -10.46
CA GLY A 370 -2.97 11.95 -11.80
C GLY A 370 -2.04 10.83 -12.27
N THR A 371 -2.50 10.06 -13.26
CA THR A 371 -1.77 8.90 -13.79
C THR A 371 -0.53 9.35 -14.58
N LEU A 372 -0.63 10.42 -15.36
CA LEU A 372 0.45 10.87 -16.24
C LEU A 372 1.66 11.41 -15.45
N PHE A 373 1.40 12.15 -14.36
CA PHE A 373 2.46 12.65 -13.51
C PHE A 373 3.15 11.53 -12.72
N LYS A 374 2.39 10.52 -12.26
CA LYS A 374 2.96 9.29 -11.68
C LYS A 374 3.97 8.64 -12.63
N TYR A 375 3.62 8.47 -13.91
CA TYR A 375 4.57 7.93 -14.89
C TYR A 375 5.79 8.82 -15.08
N ALA A 376 5.60 10.13 -15.20
CA ALA A 376 6.69 11.08 -15.35
C ALA A 376 7.70 11.00 -14.20
N ARG A 377 7.21 10.98 -12.95
CA ARG A 377 8.04 10.82 -11.76
C ARG A 377 8.78 9.48 -11.74
N LEU A 378 8.08 8.37 -11.98
CA LEU A 378 8.70 7.05 -11.98
C LEU A 378 9.78 6.93 -13.04
N LEU A 379 9.55 7.44 -14.26
CA LEU A 379 10.56 7.48 -15.32
C LEU A 379 11.76 8.34 -14.94
N THR A 380 11.52 9.54 -14.42
CA THR A 380 12.57 10.49 -13.98
C THR A 380 13.48 9.84 -12.94
N ARG A 381 12.90 9.21 -11.92
CA ARG A 381 13.67 8.56 -10.85
C ARG A 381 14.29 7.23 -11.27
N ALA A 382 13.64 6.45 -12.13
CA ALA A 382 14.13 5.13 -12.51
C ALA A 382 15.56 5.17 -13.08
N ILE A 383 15.91 6.22 -13.82
CA ILE A 383 17.23 6.33 -14.42
C ILE A 383 18.29 6.67 -13.38
N ASP A 384 18.03 7.68 -12.54
CA ASP A 384 18.92 8.06 -11.45
C ASP A 384 19.16 6.90 -10.49
N GLU A 385 18.11 6.15 -10.16
CA GLU A 385 18.20 5.02 -9.24
C GLU A 385 18.91 3.83 -9.89
N ARG A 386 18.72 3.53 -11.17
CA ARG A 386 19.46 2.43 -11.83
C ARG A 386 20.96 2.67 -11.93
N ALA A 387 21.40 3.93 -11.97
CA ALA A 387 22.81 4.28 -11.91
C ALA A 387 23.46 3.97 -10.54
N LYS A 388 22.67 3.81 -9.49
CA LYS A 388 23.16 3.49 -8.14
C LYS A 388 23.32 1.98 -7.94
N PRO A 389 24.23 1.55 -7.04
CA PRO A 389 24.25 0.19 -6.53
C PRO A 389 22.88 -0.20 -5.96
N ASN A 390 22.47 -1.46 -6.10
CA ASN A 390 21.13 -1.92 -5.73
C ASN A 390 20.75 -1.58 -4.26
N GLY A 391 21.72 -1.63 -3.33
CA GLY A 391 21.52 -1.27 -1.92
C GLY A 391 21.35 0.22 -1.63
N GLU A 392 21.68 1.10 -2.58
CA GLU A 392 21.51 2.55 -2.48
C GLU A 392 20.26 3.06 -3.20
N ARG A 393 19.51 2.16 -3.85
CA ARG A 393 18.27 2.49 -4.54
C ARG A 393 17.12 2.58 -3.56
N MET A 394 16.19 3.51 -3.83
CA MET A 394 14.88 3.45 -3.18
C MET A 394 14.21 2.10 -3.47
N ALA A 395 13.43 1.59 -2.52
CA ALA A 395 12.84 0.25 -2.58
C ALA A 395 12.11 -0.05 -3.90
N THR A 396 11.32 0.89 -4.42
CA THR A 396 10.57 0.77 -5.68
C THR A 396 11.46 0.54 -6.92
N PHE A 397 12.74 0.91 -6.86
CA PHE A 397 13.69 0.80 -7.98
C PHE A 397 14.77 -0.27 -7.75
N ARG A 398 14.67 -1.07 -6.68
CA ARG A 398 15.54 -2.22 -6.45
C ARG A 398 15.25 -3.33 -7.47
N ASP A 399 16.24 -4.20 -7.70
CA ASP A 399 16.11 -5.34 -8.63
C ASP A 399 14.96 -6.29 -8.26
N SER A 400 14.62 -6.38 -6.97
CA SER A 400 13.48 -7.14 -6.45
C SER A 400 12.13 -6.58 -6.89
N ALA A 401 12.02 -5.25 -7.04
CA ALA A 401 10.80 -4.53 -7.40
C ALA A 401 10.65 -4.25 -8.90
N LYS A 402 11.68 -4.51 -9.72
CA LYS A 402 11.72 -4.21 -11.16
C LYS A 402 10.46 -4.64 -11.91
N ASP A 403 10.03 -5.89 -11.72
CA ASP A 403 8.92 -6.45 -12.51
C ASP A 403 7.58 -5.78 -12.17
N SER A 404 7.36 -5.42 -10.90
CA SER A 404 6.18 -4.65 -10.46
C SER A 404 6.23 -3.19 -10.90
N LEU A 405 7.43 -2.58 -10.92
CA LEU A 405 7.64 -1.23 -11.47
C LEU A 405 7.35 -1.20 -12.97
N GLU A 406 7.83 -2.18 -13.75
CA GLU A 406 7.58 -2.27 -15.19
C GLU A 406 6.10 -2.52 -15.49
N LEU A 407 5.42 -3.38 -14.72
CA LEU A 407 3.98 -3.58 -14.84
C LEU A 407 3.21 -2.26 -14.65
N THR A 408 3.61 -1.45 -13.68
CA THR A 408 3.02 -0.13 -13.43
C THR A 408 3.33 0.85 -14.55
N LEU A 409 4.60 0.95 -14.96
CA LEU A 409 5.05 1.90 -15.97
C LEU A 409 4.52 1.60 -17.37
N PHE A 410 4.24 0.33 -17.68
CA PHE A 410 3.79 -0.11 -18.99
C PHE A 410 2.33 -0.54 -19.01
N SER A 411 1.59 -0.21 -17.94
CA SER A 411 0.15 -0.40 -17.89
C SER A 411 -0.52 0.23 -19.12
N THR A 412 -1.39 -0.55 -19.74
CA THR A 412 -2.25 -0.13 -20.84
C THR A 412 -3.59 0.41 -20.33
N GLU A 413 -3.67 0.76 -19.04
CA GLU A 413 -4.87 1.38 -18.47
C GLU A 413 -5.30 2.60 -19.29
N PRO A 414 -6.60 2.77 -19.59
CA PRO A 414 -7.08 3.96 -20.25
C PRO A 414 -6.81 5.22 -19.42
N VAL A 415 -6.26 6.25 -20.07
CA VAL A 415 -6.05 7.58 -19.48
C VAL A 415 -6.97 8.58 -20.19
N TYR A 416 -7.91 9.16 -19.44
CA TYR A 416 -8.90 10.08 -19.97
C TYR A 416 -8.50 11.53 -19.67
N ASP A 417 -8.26 12.32 -20.72
CA ASP A 417 -7.70 13.67 -20.59
C ASP A 417 -8.57 14.59 -19.73
N ASP A 418 -9.90 14.54 -19.88
CA ASP A 418 -10.84 15.35 -19.11
C ASP A 418 -10.79 15.05 -17.61
N TYR A 419 -10.64 13.77 -17.25
CA TYR A 419 -10.52 13.34 -15.86
C TYR A 419 -9.13 13.59 -15.27
N GLU A 420 -8.06 13.39 -16.05
CA GLU A 420 -6.70 13.83 -15.67
C GLU A 420 -6.66 15.33 -15.40
N ILE A 421 -7.27 16.14 -16.27
CA ILE A 421 -7.36 17.59 -16.10
C ILE A 421 -8.14 17.94 -14.84
N LEU A 422 -9.25 17.25 -14.53
CA LEU A 422 -10.02 17.48 -13.30
C LEU A 422 -9.16 17.25 -12.06
N ARG A 423 -8.51 16.08 -11.96
CA ARG A 423 -7.68 15.66 -10.81
C ARG A 423 -6.45 16.54 -10.63
N LEU A 424 -5.81 16.90 -11.73
CA LEU A 424 -4.64 17.76 -11.71
C LEU A 424 -5.01 19.22 -11.38
N THR A 425 -6.13 19.72 -11.91
CA THR A 425 -6.65 21.06 -11.56
C THR A 425 -6.91 21.15 -10.06
N ASP A 426 -7.55 20.13 -9.51
CA ASP A 426 -7.90 20.04 -8.11
C ASP A 426 -6.66 20.07 -7.20
N SER A 427 -5.72 19.16 -7.46
CA SER A 427 -4.50 19.05 -6.67
C SER A 427 -3.56 20.25 -6.79
N LEU A 428 -3.52 20.91 -7.95
CA LEU A 428 -2.78 22.16 -8.14
C LEU A 428 -3.45 23.35 -7.44
N THR A 429 -4.79 23.37 -7.37
CA THR A 429 -5.53 24.39 -6.59
C THR A 429 -5.23 24.23 -5.11
N ASP A 430 -5.37 23.02 -4.56
CA ASP A 430 -5.06 22.70 -3.15
C ASP A 430 -3.60 23.06 -2.79
N PHE A 431 -2.66 22.73 -3.69
CA PHE A 431 -1.26 23.12 -3.55
C PHE A 431 -1.08 24.66 -3.51
N ALA A 432 -1.70 25.39 -4.43
CA ALA A 432 -1.59 26.85 -4.47
C ALA A 432 -2.25 27.52 -3.25
N GLU A 433 -3.36 26.98 -2.74
CA GLU A 433 -4.01 27.43 -1.51
C GLU A 433 -3.13 27.18 -0.28
N LYS A 434 -2.50 26.01 -0.21
CA LYS A 434 -1.67 25.63 0.93
C LYS A 434 -0.42 26.48 1.09
N PHE A 435 0.27 26.78 -0.01
CA PHE A 435 1.55 27.51 0.01
C PHE A 435 1.39 29.00 -0.31
N GLY A 436 0.26 29.39 -0.90
CA GLY A 436 -0.02 30.76 -1.33
C GLY A 436 0.54 31.08 -2.72
N ALA A 437 -0.18 31.91 -3.48
CA ALA A 437 0.16 32.24 -4.87
C ALA A 437 1.52 32.96 -5.05
N ASN A 438 2.07 33.54 -3.98
CA ASN A 438 3.36 34.23 -4.02
C ASN A 438 4.56 33.33 -3.76
N ASP A 439 4.34 32.09 -3.30
CA ASP A 439 5.41 31.13 -3.08
C ASP A 439 6.19 30.87 -4.40
N PRO A 440 7.54 30.90 -4.37
CA PRO A 440 8.35 30.71 -5.57
C PRO A 440 8.09 29.38 -6.29
N MET A 441 7.86 28.30 -5.55
CA MET A 441 7.58 26.98 -6.12
C MET A 441 6.20 26.94 -6.76
N VAL A 442 5.19 27.56 -6.12
CA VAL A 442 3.85 27.71 -6.74
C VAL A 442 3.94 28.46 -8.06
N LYS A 443 4.67 29.57 -8.11
CA LYS A 443 4.89 30.34 -9.35
C LYS A 443 5.56 29.53 -10.45
N GLN A 444 6.60 28.75 -10.12
CA GLN A 444 7.28 27.89 -11.08
C GLN A 444 6.39 26.75 -11.58
N VAL A 445 5.67 26.08 -10.68
CA VAL A 445 4.77 24.97 -11.00
C VAL A 445 3.62 25.43 -11.89
N LEU A 446 2.99 26.55 -11.55
CA LEU A 446 1.87 27.11 -12.30
C LEU A 446 2.32 27.83 -13.58
N ASN A 447 3.59 28.23 -13.67
CA ASN A 447 4.17 28.88 -14.84
C ASN A 447 3.33 30.07 -15.35
N GLY A 448 2.88 30.92 -14.43
CA GLY A 448 2.05 32.10 -14.73
C GLY A 448 0.60 31.79 -15.14
N LYS A 449 0.13 30.55 -15.04
CA LYS A 449 -1.23 30.12 -15.41
C LYS A 449 -2.08 29.85 -14.17
N SER A 450 -3.41 29.85 -14.34
CA SER A 450 -4.30 29.30 -13.31
C SER A 450 -4.10 27.78 -13.18
N PRO A 451 -4.43 27.17 -12.03
CA PRO A 451 -4.34 25.71 -11.84
C PRO A 451 -4.97 24.91 -12.97
N ARG A 452 -6.17 25.31 -13.43
CA ARG A 452 -6.87 24.66 -14.54
C ARG A 452 -6.13 24.82 -15.86
N ALA A 453 -5.68 26.04 -16.21
CA ALA A 453 -4.97 26.27 -17.46
C ALA A 453 -3.62 25.52 -17.48
N ARG A 454 -2.95 25.42 -16.33
CA ARG A 454 -1.74 24.61 -16.18
C ARG A 454 -2.02 23.11 -16.33
N ALA A 455 -3.08 22.60 -15.70
CA ALA A 455 -3.48 21.20 -15.84
C ALA A 455 -3.80 20.83 -17.29
N VAL A 456 -4.56 21.67 -18.01
CA VAL A 456 -4.85 21.48 -19.44
C VAL A 456 -3.56 21.41 -20.26
N GLU A 457 -2.66 22.38 -20.11
CA GLU A 457 -1.38 22.38 -20.83
C GLU A 457 -0.57 21.10 -20.59
N LEU A 458 -0.46 20.67 -19.33
CA LEU A 458 0.34 19.50 -18.98
C LEU A 458 -0.24 18.21 -19.55
N VAL A 459 -1.56 18.04 -19.48
CA VAL A 459 -2.24 16.82 -19.94
C VAL A 459 -2.32 16.75 -21.47
N THR A 460 -2.60 17.86 -22.15
CA THR A 460 -2.71 17.86 -23.62
C THR A 460 -1.35 17.91 -24.32
N GLY A 461 -0.32 18.42 -23.65
CA GLY A 461 1.03 18.53 -24.21
C GLY A 461 1.93 17.32 -23.96
N THR A 462 1.53 16.37 -23.10
CA THR A 462 2.33 15.17 -22.80
C THR A 462 2.07 14.03 -23.76
N ASN A 463 3.10 13.25 -24.03
CA ASN A 463 3.03 12.01 -24.81
C ASN A 463 3.10 10.76 -23.92
N LEU A 464 3.09 10.90 -22.59
CA LEU A 464 3.24 9.78 -21.67
C LEU A 464 2.05 8.81 -21.63
N LYS A 465 0.96 9.09 -22.36
CA LYS A 465 -0.09 8.10 -22.65
C LYS A 465 0.45 6.93 -23.48
N ASP A 466 1.41 7.20 -24.37
CA ASP A 466 2.03 6.19 -25.23
C ASP A 466 2.91 5.24 -24.41
N VAL A 467 2.54 3.97 -24.38
CA VAL A 467 3.26 2.90 -23.68
C VAL A 467 4.63 2.65 -24.30
N ASP A 468 4.76 2.72 -25.63
CA ASP A 468 6.02 2.45 -26.32
C ASP A 468 7.01 3.60 -26.10
N LEU A 469 6.53 4.85 -26.01
CA LEU A 469 7.34 5.96 -25.54
C LEU A 469 7.82 5.73 -24.10
N ARG A 470 6.93 5.33 -23.18
CA ARG A 470 7.33 5.02 -21.79
C ARG A 470 8.39 3.92 -21.72
N LYS A 471 8.24 2.85 -22.51
CA LYS A 471 9.25 1.78 -22.64
C LYS A 471 10.58 2.30 -23.18
N LYS A 472 10.55 3.11 -24.24
CA LYS A 472 11.74 3.71 -24.84
C LYS A 472 12.48 4.60 -23.85
N LEU A 473 11.76 5.45 -23.12
CA LEU A 473 12.33 6.33 -22.09
C LEU A 473 12.91 5.51 -20.92
N TYR A 474 12.19 4.48 -20.47
CA TYR A 474 12.65 3.60 -19.40
C TYR A 474 13.89 2.79 -19.79
N ALA A 475 14.01 2.36 -21.05
CA ALA A 475 15.17 1.63 -21.55
C ALA A 475 16.38 2.54 -21.88
N GLY A 476 16.15 3.85 -22.01
CA GLY A 476 17.17 4.84 -22.33
C GLY A 476 18.18 5.10 -21.21
N ASN A 477 19.20 5.91 -21.51
CA ASN A 477 20.17 6.40 -20.55
C ASN A 477 19.78 7.79 -19.99
N ALA A 478 20.52 8.26 -18.97
CA ALA A 478 20.26 9.55 -18.32
C ALA A 478 20.27 10.74 -19.29
N ALA A 479 21.20 10.74 -20.26
CA ALA A 479 21.26 11.80 -21.25
C ALA A 479 20.01 11.82 -22.15
N GLY A 480 19.54 10.64 -22.57
CA GLY A 480 18.35 10.50 -23.40
C GLY A 480 17.07 10.95 -22.70
N LEU A 481 16.89 10.61 -21.42
CA LEU A 481 15.75 11.12 -20.67
C LEU A 481 15.91 12.60 -20.36
N GLN A 482 17.09 13.10 -20.00
CA GLN A 482 17.29 14.52 -19.74
C GLN A 482 16.99 15.39 -20.98
N ALA A 483 17.29 14.89 -22.17
CA ALA A 483 16.98 15.54 -23.45
C ALA A 483 15.50 15.40 -23.87
N ALA A 484 14.73 14.51 -23.24
CA ALA A 484 13.32 14.33 -23.53
C ALA A 484 12.50 15.49 -22.94
N HIS A 485 12.03 16.36 -23.81
CA HIS A 485 11.11 17.45 -23.46
C HIS A 485 9.67 16.95 -23.55
N ASP A 486 9.03 16.86 -22.40
CA ASP A 486 7.62 16.52 -22.23
C ASP A 486 7.11 17.33 -21.01
N PRO A 487 5.96 18.02 -21.10
CA PRO A 487 5.52 18.90 -20.02
C PRO A 487 5.39 18.21 -18.65
N MET A 488 4.99 16.93 -18.60
CA MET A 488 4.90 16.18 -17.35
C MET A 488 6.29 15.80 -16.81
N LEU A 489 7.22 15.41 -17.70
CA LEU A 489 8.62 15.15 -17.30
C LEU A 489 9.28 16.43 -16.78
N ASP A 490 9.05 17.56 -17.42
CA ASP A 490 9.64 18.84 -17.02
C ASP A 490 9.16 19.27 -15.63
N VAL A 491 7.86 19.13 -15.35
CA VAL A 491 7.33 19.40 -13.99
C VAL A 491 7.85 18.36 -12.98
N ALA A 492 7.95 17.09 -13.35
CA ALA A 492 8.52 16.07 -12.45
C ALA A 492 9.97 16.41 -12.07
N ARG A 493 10.81 16.80 -13.03
CA ARG A 493 12.19 17.26 -12.78
C ARG A 493 12.25 18.51 -11.92
N LEU A 494 11.38 19.49 -12.18
CA LEU A 494 11.30 20.75 -11.42
C LEU A 494 11.12 20.49 -9.92
N ILE A 495 10.25 19.55 -9.56
CA ILE A 495 9.90 19.28 -8.15
C ILE A 495 10.73 18.16 -7.51
N ASP A 496 11.52 17.40 -8.28
CA ASP A 496 12.12 16.16 -7.76
C ASP A 496 13.14 16.43 -6.67
N LYS A 497 13.98 17.47 -6.84
CA LYS A 497 14.95 17.86 -5.83
C LYS A 497 14.29 18.25 -4.50
N PRO A 498 13.35 19.23 -4.42
CA PRO A 498 12.71 19.56 -3.15
C PRO A 498 11.88 18.39 -2.57
N ALA A 499 11.32 17.52 -3.41
CA ALA A 499 10.64 16.30 -2.95
C ALA A 499 11.61 15.32 -2.27
N ARG A 500 12.77 15.04 -2.89
CA ARG A 500 13.82 14.18 -2.32
C ARG A 500 14.46 14.77 -1.07
N GLU A 501 14.60 16.10 -0.98
CA GLU A 501 15.08 16.76 0.23
C GLU A 501 14.12 16.55 1.41
N ALA A 502 12.80 16.75 1.19
CA ALA A 502 11.78 16.48 2.21
C ALA A 502 11.74 14.99 2.58
N ARG A 503 11.84 14.10 1.58
CA ARG A 503 11.92 12.66 1.76
C ARG A 503 13.10 12.25 2.64
N LYS A 504 14.30 12.79 2.37
CA LYS A 504 15.50 12.47 3.12
C LYS A 504 15.32 12.81 4.61
N ILE A 505 14.78 14.00 4.90
CA ILE A 505 14.52 14.41 6.29
C ILE A 505 13.55 13.43 6.98
N HIS A 506 12.46 13.07 6.29
CA HIS A 506 11.51 12.09 6.79
C HIS A 506 12.14 10.70 7.00
N GLU A 507 12.91 10.17 6.04
CA GLU A 507 13.59 8.88 6.16
C GLU A 507 14.59 8.86 7.33
N THR A 508 15.30 9.96 7.58
CA THR A 508 16.15 10.13 8.76
C THR A 508 15.33 10.04 10.05
N GLN A 509 14.17 10.71 10.13
CA GLN A 509 13.29 10.65 11.30
C GLN A 509 12.68 9.25 11.50
N GLU A 510 12.25 8.59 10.43
CA GLU A 510 11.73 7.23 10.48
C GLU A 510 12.79 6.21 10.93
N GLU A 511 14.07 6.38 10.55
CA GLU A 511 15.14 5.54 11.09
C GLU A 511 15.40 5.81 12.58
N ILE A 512 15.32 7.06 13.04
CA ILE A 512 15.40 7.39 14.48
C ILE A 512 14.26 6.69 15.24
N LYS A 513 13.02 6.79 14.74
CA LYS A 513 11.88 6.10 15.35
C LYS A 513 12.07 4.59 15.33
N LYS A 514 12.53 4.00 14.22
CA LYS A 514 12.78 2.55 14.11
C LYS A 514 13.79 2.05 15.13
N GLN A 515 14.86 2.81 15.38
CA GLN A 515 15.83 2.48 16.42
C GLN A 515 15.21 2.55 17.82
N ALA A 516 14.46 3.61 18.12
CA ALA A 516 13.74 3.73 19.38
C ALA A 516 12.71 2.61 19.57
N TYR A 517 11.99 2.23 18.52
CA TYR A 517 11.04 1.13 18.54
C TYR A 517 11.70 -0.24 18.72
N ALA A 518 12.88 -0.46 18.17
CA ALA A 518 13.62 -1.70 18.41
C ALA A 518 13.93 -1.88 19.91
N GLU A 519 14.20 -0.80 20.64
CA GLU A 519 14.38 -0.82 22.10
C GLU A 519 13.06 -1.11 22.83
N ILE A 520 11.98 -0.43 22.44
CA ILE A 520 10.64 -0.66 23.01
C ILE A 520 10.18 -2.10 22.74
N ALA A 521 10.49 -2.66 21.57
CA ALA A 521 10.16 -4.03 21.21
C ALA A 521 10.87 -5.05 22.10
N GLN A 522 12.12 -4.81 22.51
CA GLN A 522 12.82 -5.69 23.46
C GLN A 522 12.10 -5.75 24.82
N ALA A 523 11.68 -4.60 25.33
CA ALA A 523 10.89 -4.56 26.56
C ALA A 523 9.52 -5.22 26.38
N ARG A 524 8.86 -4.99 25.24
CA ARG A 524 7.59 -5.64 24.91
C ARG A 524 7.73 -7.16 24.90
N PHE A 525 8.76 -7.70 24.25
CA PHE A 525 9.01 -9.14 24.22
C PHE A 525 9.34 -9.71 25.61
N ALA A 526 9.97 -8.93 26.49
CA ALA A 526 10.21 -9.38 27.87
C ALA A 526 8.91 -9.44 28.71
N VAL A 527 7.96 -8.55 28.45
CA VAL A 527 6.70 -8.44 29.22
C VAL A 527 5.60 -9.34 28.66
N GLU A 528 5.45 -9.37 27.34
CA GLU A 528 4.35 -10.01 26.63
C GLU A 528 4.78 -11.35 25.97
N GLY A 529 6.09 -11.64 25.92
CA GLY A 529 6.64 -12.72 25.11
C GLY A 529 6.45 -12.49 23.61
N THR A 530 6.64 -13.54 22.82
CA THR A 530 6.25 -13.59 21.40
C THR A 530 4.77 -13.94 21.20
N GLY A 531 4.00 -13.97 22.28
CA GLY A 531 2.56 -14.21 22.26
C GLY A 531 1.74 -13.02 21.74
N SER A 532 2.36 -11.88 21.43
CA SER A 532 1.71 -10.75 20.75
C SER A 532 2.05 -10.75 19.25
N TYR A 533 1.09 -10.35 18.41
CA TYR A 533 1.26 -10.33 16.96
C TYR A 533 1.78 -8.96 16.46
N PRO A 534 2.54 -8.92 15.34
CA PRO A 534 3.05 -7.66 14.83
C PRO A 534 1.94 -6.85 14.15
N ASP A 535 2.19 -5.55 13.98
CA ASP A 535 1.37 -4.72 13.11
C ASP A 535 1.31 -5.30 11.68
N ALA A 536 0.19 -5.05 10.99
CA ALA A 536 -0.01 -5.51 9.62
C ALA A 536 0.92 -4.77 8.65
N THR A 537 1.46 -5.50 7.67
CA THR A 537 2.50 -5.03 6.74
C THR A 537 2.20 -5.43 5.29
N PHE A 538 0.93 -5.68 4.96
CA PHE A 538 0.48 -6.20 3.66
C PHE A 538 1.13 -7.54 3.26
N THR A 539 1.44 -8.33 4.29
CA THR A 539 1.93 -9.71 4.19
C THR A 539 0.88 -10.66 4.73
N LEU A 540 0.94 -11.94 4.36
CA LEU A 540 -0.01 -12.92 4.82
C LEU A 540 -0.02 -13.08 6.36
N ARG A 541 -1.20 -13.01 6.96
CA ARG A 541 -1.48 -13.20 8.39
C ARG A 541 -2.66 -14.14 8.58
N LEU A 542 -2.72 -14.74 9.77
CA LEU A 542 -3.82 -15.57 10.22
C LEU A 542 -4.63 -14.84 11.30
N SER A 543 -5.96 -14.82 11.17
CA SER A 543 -6.90 -14.43 12.21
C SER A 543 -7.90 -15.56 12.43
N TYR A 544 -8.49 -15.62 13.62
CA TYR A 544 -9.50 -16.62 13.97
C TYR A 544 -10.47 -16.04 15.00
N GLY A 545 -11.63 -16.66 15.14
CA GLY A 545 -12.71 -16.23 16.02
C GLY A 545 -13.67 -17.35 16.35
#